data_AF-A0A3M1CKM6-F1
#
_entry.id   AF-A0A3M1CKM6-F1
#
_cell.length_a   1.000
_cell.length_b   1.000
_cell.length_c   1.000
_cell.angle_alpha   90.00
_cell.angle_beta   90.00
_cell.angle_gamma   90.00
#
_symmetry.space_group_name_H-M   'P 1'
#
loop_
_entity.id
_entity.type
_entity.pdbx_description
1 polymer ?
#
loop_
_entity_poly.entity_id
_entity_poly.type
_entity_poly.pdbx_seq_one_letter_code
_entity_poly.pdbx_strand_id
1 'polypeptide(L)'
;MVDQRDSDISTTAVRNAADLTDRELLALLRPFVAYTLRLNHDLNNPLAGILGYGELLVAESDQLSPSQRECLEKMMEAAERMKDILESFCEEKRKLAEQVDVLSLQEEEVRSA
;
A
#
# COMPACT_ATOMS: atom_id res chain seq x y z
N MET A 1 -11.33 28.88 24.18
CA MET A 1 -11.49 29.78 23.03
C MET A 1 -10.73 29.11 21.89
N VAL A 2 -11.43 28.27 21.13
CA VAL A 2 -10.82 27.34 20.16
C VAL A 2 -10.52 28.11 18.87
N ASP A 3 -9.31 27.91 18.38
CA ASP A 3 -8.68 28.54 17.23
C ASP A 3 -9.51 28.35 15.96
N GLN A 4 -10.06 29.44 15.42
CA GLN A 4 -10.89 29.44 14.21
C GLN A 4 -10.05 29.31 12.92
N ARG A 5 -8.72 29.23 12.99
CA ARG A 5 -7.85 29.24 11.79
C ARG A 5 -7.66 27.88 11.12
N ASP A 6 -7.87 26.77 11.83
CA ASP A 6 -7.70 25.42 11.25
C ASP A 6 -8.88 24.97 10.36
N SER A 7 -10.05 25.60 10.50
CA SER A 7 -11.26 25.33 9.71
C SER A 7 -11.13 25.78 8.24
N ASP A 8 -10.48 26.92 8.01
CA ASP A 8 -10.47 27.57 6.70
C ASP A 8 -9.39 26.99 5.77
N ILE A 9 -8.30 26.46 6.33
CA ILE A 9 -7.22 25.82 5.57
C ILE A 9 -7.69 24.48 4.99
N SER A 10 -8.43 23.69 5.77
CA SER A 10 -8.98 22.40 5.33
C SER A 10 -10.01 22.58 4.20
N THR A 11 -10.88 23.59 4.31
CA THR A 11 -11.95 23.83 3.33
C THR A 11 -11.43 24.40 2.00
N THR A 12 -10.39 25.25 2.04
CA THR A 12 -9.83 25.87 0.83
C THR A 12 -8.97 24.89 0.02
N ALA A 13 -8.20 24.01 0.69
CA ALA A 13 -7.40 22.99 0.02
C ALA A 13 -8.26 21.93 -0.70
N VAL A 14 -9.36 21.50 -0.07
CA VAL A 14 -10.31 20.55 -0.66
C VAL A 14 -11.02 21.16 -1.87
N ARG A 15 -11.33 22.46 -1.82
CA ARG A 15 -12.03 23.16 -2.91
C ARG A 15 -11.12 23.37 -4.14
N ASN A 16 -9.82 23.55 -3.95
CA ASN A 16 -8.85 23.65 -5.04
C ASN A 16 -8.59 22.31 -5.74
N ALA A 17 -8.75 21.18 -5.04
CA ALA A 17 -8.59 19.85 -5.64
C ALA A 17 -9.66 19.52 -6.70
N ALA A 18 -10.82 20.18 -6.64
CA ALA A 18 -11.92 19.97 -7.58
C ALA A 18 -11.70 20.61 -8.96
N ASP A 19 -10.78 21.58 -9.07
CA ASP A 19 -10.41 22.25 -10.33
C ASP A 19 -9.09 21.70 -10.92
N LEU A 20 -8.47 20.73 -10.26
CA LEU A 20 -7.27 20.09 -10.80
C LEU A 20 -7.63 19.23 -12.00
N THR A 21 -6.85 19.36 -13.06
CA THR A 21 -6.90 18.41 -14.15
C THR A 21 -6.50 17.02 -13.64
N ASP A 22 -7.03 15.94 -14.24
CA ASP A 22 -6.64 14.57 -13.92
C ASP A 22 -5.11 14.39 -13.88
N ARG A 23 -4.40 15.16 -14.72
CA ARG A 23 -2.93 15.18 -14.80
C ARG A 23 -2.26 15.77 -13.55
N GLU A 24 -2.73 16.92 -13.06
CA GLU A 24 -2.17 17.56 -11.87
C GLU A 24 -2.44 16.72 -10.61
N LEU A 25 -3.62 16.11 -10.54
CA LEU A 25 -3.96 15.17 -9.48
C LEU A 25 -3.00 13.97 -9.47
N LEU A 26 -2.71 13.40 -10.64
CA LEU A 26 -1.78 12.27 -10.77
C LEU A 26 -0.33 12.65 -10.46
N ALA A 27 0.11 13.84 -10.84
CA ALA A 27 1.45 14.35 -10.48
C ALA A 27 1.61 14.48 -8.96
N LEU A 28 0.58 14.95 -8.25
CA LEU A 28 0.57 15.03 -6.79
C LEU A 28 0.57 13.65 -6.12
N LEU A 29 0.01 12.63 -6.76
CA LEU A 29 -0.03 11.26 -6.24
C LEU A 29 1.29 10.49 -6.44
N ARG A 30 2.21 10.94 -7.31
CA ARG A 30 3.49 10.24 -7.56
C ARG A 30 4.29 9.88 -6.30
N PRO A 31 4.55 10.82 -5.36
CA PRO A 31 5.30 10.49 -4.14
C PRO A 31 4.56 9.47 -3.27
N PHE A 32 3.23 9.53 -3.24
CA PHE A 32 2.40 8.59 -2.50
C PHE A 32 2.45 7.18 -3.10
N VAL A 33 2.36 7.06 -4.43
CA VAL A 33 2.51 5.79 -5.16
C VAL A 33 3.91 5.19 -4.94
N ALA A 34 4.96 6.01 -4.99
CA ALA A 34 6.33 5.54 -4.70
C ALA A 34 6.50 5.09 -3.24
N TYR A 35 5.92 5.81 -2.28
CA TYR A 35 5.95 5.46 -0.87
C TYR A 35 5.24 4.13 -0.59
N THR A 36 4.04 3.95 -1.16
CA THR A 36 3.26 2.71 -1.03
C THR A 36 3.94 1.52 -1.74
N LEU A 37 4.73 1.75 -2.81
CA LEU A 37 5.65 0.75 -3.40
C LEU A 37 6.67 0.24 -2.39
N ARG A 38 7.38 1.16 -1.74
CA ARG A 38 8.37 0.82 -0.72
C ARG A 38 7.74 0.11 0.48
N LEU A 39 6.61 0.60 0.98
CA LEU A 39 5.92 -0.02 2.11
C LEU A 39 5.59 -1.50 1.85
N ASN A 40 5.07 -1.85 0.67
CA ASN A 40 4.79 -3.26 0.36
C ASN A 40 6.05 -4.13 0.42
N HIS A 41 7.17 -3.65 -0.12
CA HIS A 41 8.43 -4.36 -0.05
C HIS A 41 8.88 -4.56 1.40
N ASP A 42 8.83 -3.48 2.20
CA ASP A 42 9.28 -3.48 3.59
C ASP A 42 8.39 -4.35 4.50
N LEU A 43 7.11 -4.52 4.16
CA LEU A 43 6.18 -5.42 4.86
C LEU A 43 6.28 -6.88 4.41
N ASN A 44 6.57 -7.13 3.13
CA ASN A 44 6.75 -8.49 2.62
C ASN A 44 7.92 -9.21 3.29
N ASN A 45 9.00 -8.49 3.62
CA ASN A 45 10.18 -9.09 4.24
C ASN A 45 9.92 -9.70 5.63
N PRO A 46 9.38 -8.97 6.63
CA PRO A 46 9.01 -9.55 7.92
C PRO A 46 7.88 -10.59 7.79
N LEU A 47 6.95 -10.40 6.84
CA LEU A 47 5.86 -11.37 6.63
C LEU A 47 6.38 -12.72 6.12
N ALA A 48 7.34 -12.71 5.19
CA ALA A 48 8.02 -13.92 4.73
C ALA A 48 8.74 -14.63 5.89
N GLY A 49 9.33 -13.86 6.81
CA GLY A 49 9.91 -14.42 8.04
C GLY A 49 8.87 -15.10 8.93
N ILE A 50 7.73 -14.45 9.19
CA ILE A 50 6.64 -15.02 9.99
C ILE A 50 6.11 -16.31 9.36
N LEU A 51 5.85 -16.31 8.05
CA LEU A 51 5.38 -17.48 7.32
C LEU A 51 6.41 -18.60 7.38
N GLY A 52 7.68 -18.32 7.07
CA GLY A 52 8.73 -19.33 7.08
C GLY A 52 8.95 -19.96 8.46
N TYR A 53 9.01 -19.16 9.53
CA TYR A 53 9.12 -19.72 10.89
C TYR A 53 7.86 -20.47 11.31
N GLY A 54 6.68 -19.99 10.91
CA GLY A 54 5.43 -20.68 11.18
C GLY A 54 5.33 -22.02 10.47
N GLU A 55 5.76 -22.11 9.20
CA GLU A 55 5.87 -23.36 8.44
C GLU A 55 6.79 -24.38 9.13
N LEU A 56 7.93 -23.93 9.66
CA LEU A 56 8.83 -24.79 10.45
C LEU A 56 8.13 -25.34 11.70
N LEU A 57 7.39 -24.50 12.43
CA LEU A 57 6.62 -24.92 13.61
C LEU A 57 5.45 -25.85 13.25
N VAL A 58 4.84 -25.67 12.08
CA VAL A 58 3.80 -26.58 11.57
C VAL A 58 4.41 -27.95 11.23
N ALA A 59 5.62 -27.98 10.67
CA ALA A 59 6.34 -29.22 10.39
C ALA A 59 6.66 -30.01 11.67
N GLU A 60 6.88 -29.31 12.80
CA GLU A 60 7.10 -29.88 14.14
C GLU A 60 5.83 -29.90 15.00
N SER A 61 4.65 -29.89 14.37
CA SER A 61 3.36 -29.74 15.06
C SER A 61 3.04 -30.88 16.04
N ASP A 62 3.68 -32.04 15.93
CA ASP A 62 3.57 -33.17 16.85
C ASP A 62 4.18 -32.86 18.24
N GLN A 63 5.10 -31.90 18.32
CA GLN A 63 5.69 -31.41 19.57
C GLN A 63 4.84 -30.30 20.23
N LEU A 64 3.84 -29.78 19.51
CA LEU A 64 2.96 -28.73 20.00
C LEU A 64 1.74 -29.33 20.73
N SER A 65 1.37 -28.70 21.84
CA SER A 65 0.07 -28.98 22.47
C SER A 65 -1.09 -28.56 21.55
N PRO A 66 -2.31 -29.11 21.73
CA PRO A 66 -3.45 -28.77 20.90
C PRO A 66 -3.76 -27.27 20.84
N SER A 67 -3.63 -26.54 21.95
CA SER A 67 -3.87 -25.10 22.00
C SER A 67 -2.77 -24.29 21.30
N GLN A 68 -1.52 -24.74 21.36
CA GLN A 68 -0.42 -24.11 20.62
C GLN A 68 -0.61 -24.30 19.11
N ARG A 69 -1.06 -25.48 18.69
CA ARG A 69 -1.37 -25.77 17.29
C ARG A 69 -2.49 -24.87 16.77
N GLU A 70 -3.60 -24.77 17.50
CA GLU A 70 -4.71 -23.88 17.13
C GLU A 70 -4.28 -22.41 17.04
N CYS A 71 -3.43 -21.97 17.98
CA CYS A 71 -2.87 -20.60 17.96
C CYS A 71 -1.98 -20.39 16.72
N LEU A 72 -1.11 -21.35 16.41
CA LEU A 72 -0.22 -21.30 15.26
C LEU A 72 -1.01 -21.28 13.94
N GLU A 73 -2.04 -22.11 13.81
CA GLU A 73 -2.94 -22.11 12.65
C GLU A 73 -3.58 -20.73 12.44
N LYS A 74 -4.10 -20.11 13.50
CA LYS A 74 -4.67 -18.76 13.43
C LYS A 74 -3.65 -17.69 13.07
N MET A 75 -2.43 -17.79 13.58
CA MET A 75 -1.34 -16.88 13.22
C MET A 75 -0.97 -17.01 11.74
N MET A 76 -0.87 -18.24 11.25
CA MET A 76 -0.56 -18.52 9.84
C MET A 76 -1.67 -18.04 8.91
N GLU A 77 -2.93 -18.29 9.25
CA GLU A 77 -4.07 -17.74 8.49
C GLU A 77 -4.07 -16.22 8.45
N ALA A 78 -3.73 -15.55 9.55
CA ALA A 78 -3.64 -14.10 9.58
C ALA A 78 -2.49 -13.57 8.71
N ALA A 79 -1.33 -14.24 8.75
CA ALA A 79 -0.17 -13.89 7.94
C ALA A 79 -0.44 -14.08 6.44
N GLU A 80 -1.06 -15.19 6.03
CA GLU A 80 -1.45 -15.39 4.63
C GLU A 80 -2.47 -14.34 4.17
N ARG A 81 -3.49 -14.03 4.99
CA ARG A 81 -4.43 -12.94 4.68
C ARG A 81 -3.73 -11.60 4.50
N MET A 82 -2.72 -11.29 5.32
CA MET A 82 -1.93 -10.06 5.14
C MET A 82 -1.17 -10.06 3.81
N LYS A 83 -0.63 -11.21 3.41
CA LYS A 83 0.10 -11.36 2.15
C LYS A 83 -0.84 -11.12 0.97
N ASP A 84 -2.01 -11.73 0.96
CA ASP A 84 -3.03 -11.54 -0.08
C ASP A 84 -3.44 -10.06 -0.23
N ILE A 85 -3.63 -9.36 0.89
CA ILE A 85 -3.96 -7.93 0.89
C ILE A 85 -2.82 -7.11 0.28
N LEU A 86 -1.57 -7.40 0.65
CA LEU A 86 -0.40 -6.68 0.13
C LEU A 86 -0.19 -6.94 -1.36
N GLU A 87 -0.42 -8.18 -1.82
CA GLU A 87 -0.36 -8.56 -3.23
C GLU A 87 -1.44 -7.84 -4.05
N SER A 88 -2.70 -7.85 -3.59
CA SER A 88 -3.81 -7.12 -4.21
C SER A 88 -3.52 -5.63 -4.29
N PHE A 89 -3.03 -5.04 -3.19
CA PHE A 89 -2.69 -3.62 -3.15
C PHE A 89 -1.49 -3.28 -4.06
N CYS A 90 -0.55 -4.21 -4.24
CA CYS A 90 0.58 -4.02 -5.16
C CYS A 90 0.10 -3.94 -6.62
N GLU A 91 -0.85 -4.80 -6.99
CA GLU A 91 -1.43 -4.85 -8.33
C GLU A 91 -2.20 -3.57 -8.68
N GLU A 92 -3.06 -3.09 -7.77
CA GLU A 92 -3.79 -1.82 -7.96
C GLU A 92 -2.85 -0.64 -8.14
N LYS A 93 -1.79 -0.59 -7.35
CA LYS A 93 -0.79 0.47 -7.41
C LYS A 93 0.06 0.41 -8.68
N ARG A 94 0.36 -0.78 -9.20
CA ARG A 94 1.06 -0.92 -10.49
C ARG A 94 0.20 -0.34 -11.62
N LYS A 95 -1.10 -0.66 -11.64
CA LYS A 95 -2.06 -0.08 -12.60
C LYS A 95 -2.15 1.44 -12.48
N LEU A 96 -2.07 1.98 -11.26
CA LEU A 96 -2.05 3.42 -11.05
C LEU A 96 -0.75 4.04 -11.53
N ALA A 97 0.41 3.43 -11.25
CA ALA A 97 1.71 3.89 -11.72
C ALA A 97 1.81 3.90 -13.25
N GLU A 98 1.30 2.87 -13.93
CA GLU A 98 1.24 2.82 -15.40
C GLU A 98 0.43 3.97 -15.99
N GLN A 99 -0.72 4.30 -15.39
CA GLN A 99 -1.53 5.45 -15.80
C GLN A 99 -0.79 6.78 -15.61
N VAL A 100 -0.05 6.91 -14.51
CA VAL A 100 0.76 8.10 -14.23
C VAL A 100 1.92 8.26 -15.23
N ASP A 101 2.62 7.17 -15.56
CA ASP A 101 3.77 7.19 -16.48
C ASP A 101 3.33 7.46 -17.94
N VAL A 102 2.26 6.82 -18.42
CA VAL A 102 1.74 7.03 -19.79
C VAL A 102 1.33 8.48 -20.02
N LEU A 103 0.78 9.16 -19.02
CA LEU A 103 0.39 10.57 -19.12
C LEU A 103 1.60 11.51 -19.10
N SER A 104 2.71 11.11 -18.48
CA SER A 104 3.94 11.91 -18.45
C SER A 104 4.71 11.89 -19.77
N LEU A 105 4.66 10.78 -20.54
CA LEU A 105 5.31 10.68 -21.85
C LEU A 105 4.65 11.55 -22.93
N GLN A 106 3.34 11.77 -22.84
CA GLN A 106 2.63 12.69 -23.73
C GLN A 106 3.05 14.16 -23.55
N GLU A 107 3.66 14.54 -22.42
CA GLU A 107 4.15 15.90 -22.16
C GLU A 107 5.46 16.21 -22.90
N GLU A 108 6.33 15.21 -23.07
CA GLU A 108 7.59 15.38 -23.79
C GLU A 108 7.36 15.53 -25.30
N GLU A 109 6.40 14.78 -25.86
CA GLU A 109 6.03 14.92 -27.27
C GLU A 109 5.38 16.28 -27.56
N VAL A 110 4.49 16.78 -26.69
CA VAL A 110 3.82 18.08 -26.88
C VAL A 110 4.75 19.28 -26.61
N ARG A 111 5.78 19.15 -25.76
CA ARG A 111 6.79 20.20 -25.57
C ARG A 111 7.90 20.20 -26.63
N SER A 112 8.06 19.12 -27.38
CA SER A 112 9.07 18.99 -28.45
C SER A 112 8.54 19.29 -29.87
N ALA A 113 7.23 19.51 -30.01
CA ALA A 113 6.53 19.86 -31.24
C ALA A 113 6.15 21.35 -31.28
#